data_AF-A0A473YSH7-F1
#
_entry.id   AF-A0A473YSH7-F1
#
_cell.length_a   1.000
_cell.length_b   1.000
_cell.length_c   1.000
_cell.angle_alpha   90.00
_cell.angle_beta   90.00
_cell.angle_gamma   90.00
#
_symmetry.space_group_name_H-M   'P 1'
#
loop_
_entity.id
_entity.type
_entity.pdbx_description
1 polymer ?
#
loop_
_entity_poly.entity_id
_entity_poly.type
_entity_poly.pdbx_seq_one_letter_code
_entity_poly.pdbx_strand_id
1 'polypeptide(L)'
;MKSCSGKMSFIFMNEQTQQLIGVLENRRLAFLKPYLLKFTRKARANVKYVVMDMNAPYFELVKAVFPNAKIVTDRFHIVQQITRALNQLRIKTMNSFQKMEPTKYRRLKRFWKLLLKHAYDLDSSNYQYDRSFRRPMTQKAIVDELLS
;
A
#
# COMPACT_ATOMS: atom_id res chain seq x y z
N MET A 1 17.39 -19.85 8.94
CA MET A 1 16.74 -18.56 8.63
C MET A 1 17.85 -17.51 8.59
N LYS A 2 18.15 -16.90 7.44
CA LYS A 2 19.24 -15.90 7.35
C LYS A 2 18.78 -14.62 8.07
N SER A 3 19.30 -14.42 9.28
CA SER A 3 19.08 -13.22 10.09
C SER A 3 19.99 -12.11 9.58
N CYS A 4 19.43 -10.92 9.32
CA CYS A 4 20.19 -9.76 8.87
C CYS A 4 20.58 -8.86 10.06
N SER A 5 21.82 -8.40 10.09
CA SER A 5 22.34 -7.50 11.15
C SER A 5 21.86 -6.03 10.99
N GLY A 6 21.47 -5.62 9.78
CA GLY A 6 21.05 -4.25 9.47
C GLY A 6 19.57 -3.95 9.75
N LYS A 7 19.24 -2.67 10.07
CA LYS A 7 17.85 -2.20 10.31
C LYS A 7 16.88 -2.41 9.13
N MET A 8 17.39 -2.57 7.90
CA MET A 8 16.58 -2.76 6.69
C MET A 8 17.32 -3.66 5.70
N SER A 9 16.60 -4.59 5.09
CA SER A 9 17.14 -5.59 4.16
C SER A 9 16.47 -5.49 2.78
N PHE A 10 17.16 -5.97 1.74
CA PHE A 10 16.60 -6.09 0.39
C PHE A 10 16.26 -7.56 0.13
N ILE A 11 14.99 -7.82 -0.14
CA ILE A 11 14.45 -9.16 -0.36
C ILE A 11 14.04 -9.26 -1.82
N PHE A 12 14.39 -10.36 -2.48
CA PHE A 12 13.90 -10.66 -3.82
C PHE A 12 13.55 -12.14 -3.96
N MET A 13 12.43 -12.38 -4.63
CA MET A 13 11.73 -13.66 -4.70
C MET A 13 11.35 -13.95 -6.14
N ASN A 14 11.32 -15.23 -6.50
CA ASN A 14 10.68 -15.67 -7.74
C ASN A 14 9.17 -15.71 -7.53
N GLU A 15 8.43 -14.94 -8.32
CA GLU A 15 6.97 -14.84 -8.20
C GLU A 15 6.26 -16.17 -8.51
N GLN A 16 6.70 -16.93 -9.51
CA GLN A 16 6.02 -18.16 -9.92
C GLN A 16 6.20 -19.29 -8.91
N THR A 17 7.41 -19.43 -8.36
CA THR A 17 7.73 -20.50 -7.41
C THR A 17 7.56 -20.07 -5.95
N GLN A 18 7.30 -18.78 -5.71
CA GLN A 18 7.30 -18.14 -4.38
C GLN A 18 8.60 -18.39 -3.59
N GLN A 19 9.69 -18.73 -4.29
CA GLN A 19 10.97 -19.05 -3.66
C GLN A 19 11.77 -17.78 -3.41
N LEU A 20 12.16 -17.61 -2.14
CA LEU A 20 13.09 -16.57 -1.73
C LEU A 20 14.47 -16.83 -2.37
N ILE A 21 14.87 -15.96 -3.30
CA ILE A 21 16.17 -16.08 -3.98
C ILE A 21 17.29 -15.54 -3.08
N GLY A 22 17.00 -14.48 -2.33
CA GLY A 22 17.98 -13.93 -1.40
C GLY A 22 17.44 -12.82 -0.52
N VAL A 23 18.17 -12.62 0.58
CA VAL A 23 18.06 -11.45 1.45
C VAL A 23 19.43 -10.81 1.50
N LEU A 24 19.50 -9.53 1.16
CA LEU A 24 20.71 -8.72 1.23
C LEU A 24 20.60 -7.78 2.42
N GLU A 25 21.65 -7.69 3.21
CA GLU A 25 21.68 -6.87 4.42
C GLU A 25 21.75 -5.37 4.12
N ASN A 26 22.05 -4.99 2.87
CA ASN A 26 22.20 -3.61 2.46
C ASN A 26 21.34 -3.30 1.23
N ARG A 27 20.50 -2.28 1.39
CA ARG A 27 19.57 -1.78 0.36
C ARG A 27 20.13 -0.61 -0.46
N ARG A 28 21.35 -0.15 -0.20
CA ARG A 28 21.95 0.99 -0.92
C ARG A 28 22.33 0.55 -2.33
N LEU A 29 22.06 1.40 -3.32
CA LEU A 29 22.35 1.12 -4.73
C LEU A 29 23.82 0.74 -4.99
N ALA A 30 24.75 1.39 -4.27
CA ALA A 30 26.19 1.12 -4.38
C ALA A 30 26.54 -0.33 -4.03
N PHE A 31 25.73 -1.01 -3.22
CA PHE A 31 25.90 -2.41 -2.87
C PHE A 31 25.09 -3.34 -3.77
N LEU A 32 23.85 -2.95 -4.09
CA LEU A 32 22.95 -3.75 -4.91
C LEU A 32 23.45 -3.92 -6.35
N LYS A 33 23.98 -2.85 -6.97
CA LYS A 33 24.45 -2.91 -8.37
C LYS A 33 25.58 -3.91 -8.57
N PRO A 34 26.70 -3.87 -7.80
CA PRO A 34 27.75 -4.87 -7.94
C PRO A 34 27.27 -6.28 -7.62
N TYR A 35 26.40 -6.45 -6.61
CA TYR A 35 25.84 -7.76 -6.26
C TYR A 35 25.06 -8.38 -7.42
N LEU A 36 24.12 -7.63 -8.00
CA LEU A 36 23.30 -8.14 -9.10
C LEU A 36 24.11 -8.34 -10.39
N LEU A 37 25.20 -7.60 -10.59
CA LEU A 37 26.10 -7.80 -11.73
C LEU A 37 26.93 -9.09 -11.66
N LYS A 38 26.98 -9.78 -10.50
CA LYS A 38 27.59 -11.12 -10.39
C LYS A 38 26.84 -12.17 -11.20
N PHE A 39 25.55 -11.96 -11.47
CA PHE A 39 24.78 -12.83 -12.35
C PHE A 39 25.16 -12.60 -13.81
N THR A 40 25.27 -13.70 -14.57
CA THR A 40 25.62 -13.64 -15.99
C THR A 40 24.66 -12.74 -16.76
N ARG A 41 25.16 -12.07 -17.80
CA ARG A 41 24.33 -11.21 -18.64
C ARG A 41 23.14 -11.98 -19.24
N LYS A 42 23.34 -13.25 -19.62
CA LYS A 42 22.28 -14.14 -20.12
C LYS A 42 21.18 -14.35 -19.09
N ALA A 43 21.54 -14.62 -17.82
CA ALA A 43 20.57 -14.76 -16.74
C ALA A 43 19.79 -13.46 -16.50
N ARG A 44 20.47 -12.31 -16.48
CA ARG A 44 19.83 -11.01 -16.29
C ARG A 44 18.90 -10.62 -17.45
N ALA A 45 19.27 -10.96 -18.68
CA ALA A 45 18.45 -10.72 -19.86
C ALA A 45 17.18 -11.60 -19.92
N ASN A 46 17.15 -12.72 -19.19
CA ASN A 46 15.99 -13.59 -19.09
C ASN A 46 14.95 -13.11 -18.07
N VAL A 47 15.25 -12.10 -17.26
CA VAL A 47 14.29 -11.51 -16.32
C VAL A 47 13.24 -10.73 -17.12
N LYS A 48 11.98 -11.16 -17.04
CA LYS A 48 10.86 -10.56 -17.78
C LYS A 48 10.17 -9.43 -17.03
N TYR A 49 10.02 -9.58 -15.72
CA TYR A 49 9.31 -8.63 -14.86
C TYR A 49 10.10 -8.39 -13.58
N VAL A 50 10.10 -7.14 -13.12
CA VAL A 50 10.61 -6.75 -11.80
C VAL A 50 9.52 -5.96 -11.10
N VAL A 51 9.00 -6.51 -10.00
CA VAL A 51 8.06 -5.81 -9.13
C VAL A 51 8.86 -5.05 -8.07
N MET A 52 8.63 -3.75 -7.94
CA MET A 52 9.36 -2.91 -6.98
C MET A 52 8.53 -1.74 -6.46
N ASP A 53 8.98 -1.15 -5.34
CA ASP A 53 8.46 0.10 -4.79
C ASP A 53 8.71 1.29 -5.74
N MET A 54 7.96 2.38 -5.58
CA MET A 54 8.05 3.61 -6.39
C MET A 54 9.26 4.47 -6.01
N ASN A 55 10.46 3.91 -6.12
CA ASN A 55 11.72 4.57 -5.78
C ASN A 55 12.56 4.81 -7.05
N ALA A 56 12.68 6.06 -7.48
CA ALA A 56 13.40 6.46 -8.69
C ALA A 56 14.84 5.91 -8.78
N PRO A 57 15.68 6.01 -7.73
CA PRO A 57 16.99 5.37 -7.72
C PRO A 57 16.98 3.86 -8.03
N TYR A 58 15.96 3.11 -7.58
CA TYR A 58 15.84 1.69 -7.90
C TYR A 58 15.40 1.44 -9.33
N PHE A 59 14.58 2.33 -9.89
CA PHE A 59 14.13 2.23 -11.27
C PHE A 59 15.32 2.30 -12.24
N GLU A 60 16.24 3.24 -12.01
CA GLU A 60 17.49 3.36 -12.78
C GLU A 60 18.40 2.13 -12.60
N LEU A 61 18.49 1.60 -11.38
CA LEU A 61 19.24 0.37 -11.10
C LEU A 61 18.70 -0.81 -11.90
N VAL A 62 17.38 -1.02 -11.86
CA VAL A 62 16.73 -2.16 -12.52
C VAL A 62 16.93 -2.07 -14.03
N LYS A 63 16.77 -0.88 -14.63
CA LYS A 63 17.07 -0.68 -16.06
C LYS A 63 18.51 -1.01 -16.42
N ALA A 64 19.48 -0.60 -15.60
CA ALA A 64 20.89 -0.88 -15.85
C ALA A 64 21.26 -2.36 -15.70
N VAL A 65 20.58 -3.09 -14.80
CA VAL A 65 20.91 -4.48 -14.46
C VAL A 65 20.08 -5.48 -15.27
N PHE A 66 18.82 -5.20 -15.56
CA PHE A 66 17.88 -6.13 -16.21
C PHE A 66 17.34 -5.50 -17.50
N PRO A 67 18.10 -5.59 -18.60
CA PRO A 67 17.83 -4.80 -19.82
C PRO A 67 16.49 -5.10 -20.49
N ASN A 68 15.97 -6.33 -20.32
CA ASN A 68 14.72 -6.77 -20.94
C ASN A 68 13.52 -6.80 -19.97
N ALA A 69 13.74 -6.43 -18.70
CA ALA A 69 12.72 -6.54 -17.69
C ALA A 69 11.73 -5.37 -17.77
N LYS A 70 10.44 -5.69 -17.70
CA LYS A 70 9.37 -4.71 -17.49
C LYS A 70 9.25 -4.42 -15.99
N ILE A 71 9.27 -3.15 -15.63
CA ILE A 71 9.14 -2.70 -14.25
C ILE A 71 7.65 -2.58 -13.92
N VAL A 72 7.22 -3.26 -12.85
CA VAL A 72 5.86 -3.24 -12.34
C VAL A 72 5.88 -2.62 -10.96
N THR A 73 4.99 -1.67 -10.71
CA THR A 73 4.84 -1.07 -9.39
C THR A 73 4.18 -2.06 -8.44
N ASP A 74 4.76 -2.22 -7.25
CA ASP A 74 4.18 -3.03 -6.19
C ASP A 74 2.82 -2.45 -5.73
N ARG A 75 1.78 -3.29 -5.84
CA ARG A 75 0.40 -2.95 -5.50
C ARG A 75 0.23 -2.59 -4.02
N PHE A 76 1.02 -3.18 -3.13
CA PHE A 76 0.95 -2.87 -1.70
C PHE A 76 1.26 -1.39 -1.44
N HIS A 77 2.30 -0.87 -2.08
CA HIS A 77 2.67 0.53 -1.95
C HIS A 77 1.61 1.46 -2.53
N ILE A 78 0.99 1.10 -3.66
CA ILE A 78 -0.12 1.88 -4.23
C ILE A 78 -1.30 1.96 -3.24
N VAL A 79 -1.76 0.81 -2.75
CA VAL A 79 -2.88 0.73 -1.79
C VAL A 79 -2.56 1.49 -0.51
N GLN A 80 -1.33 1.37 0.00
CA GLN A 80 -0.87 2.08 1.19
C GLN A 80 -0.87 3.60 0.98
N GLN A 81 -0.41 4.10 -0.17
CA GLN A 81 -0.38 5.54 -0.47
C GLN A 81 -1.81 6.11 -0.58
N ILE A 82 -2.69 5.43 -1.32
CA ILE A 82 -4.11 5.83 -1.43
C ILE A 82 -4.76 5.87 -0.04
N THR A 83 -4.56 4.83 0.77
CA THR A 83 -5.10 4.73 2.13
C THR A 83 -4.61 5.88 3.02
N ARG A 84 -3.32 6.24 2.93
CA ARG A 84 -2.76 7.37 3.69
C ARG A 84 -3.35 8.69 3.24
N ALA A 85 -3.42 8.94 1.93
CA ALA A 85 -3.99 10.16 1.36
C ALA A 85 -5.47 10.32 1.77
N LEU A 86 -6.27 9.26 1.66
CA LEU A 86 -7.66 9.26 2.08
C LEU A 86 -7.81 9.54 3.58
N ASN A 87 -6.96 8.94 4.43
CA ASN A 87 -6.97 9.22 5.86
C ASN A 87 -6.59 10.66 6.20
N GLN A 88 -5.60 11.22 5.51
CA GLN A 88 -5.20 12.63 5.68
C GLN A 88 -6.34 13.57 5.29
N LEU A 89 -6.99 13.33 4.14
CA LEU A 89 -8.16 14.08 3.71
C LEU A 89 -9.28 13.98 4.74
N ARG A 90 -9.61 12.77 5.19
CA ARG A 90 -10.61 12.55 6.25
C ARG A 90 -10.28 13.33 7.52
N ILE A 91 -9.04 13.31 7.99
CA ILE A 91 -8.64 14.06 9.21
C ILE A 91 -8.80 15.57 9.00
N LYS A 92 -8.36 16.09 7.85
CA LYS A 92 -8.48 17.50 7.50
C LYS A 92 -9.96 17.94 7.48
N THR A 93 -10.80 17.19 6.77
CA THR A 93 -12.26 17.43 6.69
C THR A 93 -12.95 17.25 8.03
N MET A 94 -12.56 16.22 8.81
CA MET A 94 -13.09 16.01 10.15
C MET A 94 -12.80 17.23 11.05
N ASN A 95 -11.57 17.72 11.06
CA ASN A 95 -11.16 18.83 11.91
C ASN A 95 -11.80 20.17 11.52
N SER A 96 -12.15 20.40 10.25
CA SER A 96 -12.89 21.61 9.87
C SER A 96 -14.29 21.67 10.50
N PHE A 97 -14.90 20.52 10.79
CA PHE A 97 -16.20 20.45 11.46
C PHE A 97 -16.14 20.55 12.99
N GLN A 98 -14.95 20.59 13.60
CA GLN A 98 -14.79 20.45 15.05
C GLN A 98 -15.62 21.47 15.86
N LYS A 99 -15.74 22.71 15.37
CA LYS A 99 -16.49 23.79 16.04
C LYS A 99 -17.91 23.96 15.51
N MET A 100 -18.07 23.95 14.18
CA MET A 100 -19.36 24.31 13.54
C MET A 100 -20.34 23.14 13.46
N GLU A 101 -19.84 21.91 13.26
CA GLU A 101 -20.69 20.73 13.13
C GLU A 101 -20.15 19.52 13.93
N PRO A 102 -20.23 19.56 15.28
CA PRO A 102 -19.68 18.51 16.14
C PRO A 102 -20.22 17.10 15.86
N THR A 103 -21.43 17.01 15.31
CA THR A 103 -22.03 15.73 14.90
C THR A 103 -21.32 15.13 13.69
N LYS A 104 -21.00 15.91 12.65
CA LYS A 104 -20.20 15.46 11.50
C LYS A 104 -18.79 15.06 11.93
N TYR A 105 -18.16 15.86 12.80
CA TYR A 105 -16.86 15.52 13.41
C TYR A 105 -16.89 14.13 14.06
N ARG A 106 -17.87 13.88 14.94
CA ARG A 106 -17.99 12.61 15.67
C ARG A 106 -18.26 11.43 14.73
N ARG A 107 -19.09 11.61 13.70
CA ARG A 107 -19.40 10.56 12.71
C ARG A 107 -18.14 10.19 11.90
N LEU A 108 -17.43 11.18 11.35
CA LEU A 108 -16.16 10.95 10.63
C LEU A 108 -15.05 10.34 11.51
N LYS A 109 -15.06 10.63 12.80
CA LYS A 109 -14.16 10.01 13.79
C LYS A 109 -14.55 8.58 14.13
N ARG A 110 -15.85 8.30 14.30
CA ARG A 110 -16.37 6.99 14.73
C ARG A 110 -16.28 5.94 13.62
N PHE A 111 -16.66 6.32 12.40
CA PHE A 111 -16.83 5.38 11.28
C PHE A 111 -15.65 5.37 10.29
N TRP A 112 -14.49 5.92 10.68
CA TRP A 112 -13.33 6.03 9.79
C TRP A 112 -12.88 4.71 9.15
N LYS A 113 -13.07 3.57 9.83
CA LYS A 113 -12.74 2.25 9.30
C LYS A 113 -13.64 1.83 8.14
N LEU A 114 -14.90 2.27 8.12
CA LEU A 114 -15.83 1.95 7.03
C LEU A 114 -15.41 2.63 5.72
N LEU A 115 -14.85 3.83 5.80
CA LEU A 115 -14.27 4.54 4.63
C LEU A 115 -13.05 3.83 4.03
N LEU A 116 -12.40 2.93 4.78
CA LEU A 116 -11.24 2.16 4.32
C LEU A 116 -11.58 0.72 3.93
N LYS A 117 -12.82 0.30 4.15
CA LYS A 117 -13.28 -1.05 3.82
C LYS A 117 -13.52 -1.15 2.30
N HIS A 118 -13.28 -2.32 1.71
CA HIS A 118 -13.62 -2.53 0.31
C HIS A 118 -15.12 -2.35 0.08
N ALA A 119 -15.49 -1.66 -1.00
CA ALA A 119 -16.88 -1.30 -1.26
C ALA A 119 -17.81 -2.50 -1.37
N TYR A 120 -17.32 -3.62 -1.91
CA TYR A 120 -18.07 -4.88 -2.01
C TYR A 120 -18.28 -5.58 -0.65
N ASP A 121 -17.43 -5.29 0.33
CA ASP A 121 -17.54 -5.88 1.67
C ASP A 121 -18.44 -5.04 2.58
N LEU A 122 -18.85 -3.84 2.16
CA LEU A 122 -19.77 -3.00 2.92
C LEU A 122 -21.14 -3.66 2.94
N ASP A 123 -21.58 -4.02 4.15
CA ASP A 123 -22.92 -4.57 4.32
C ASP A 123 -23.99 -3.53 3.93
N SER A 124 -24.94 -3.99 3.12
CA SER A 124 -26.05 -3.21 2.60
C SER A 124 -27.41 -3.74 3.02
N SER A 125 -27.45 -4.85 3.77
CA SER A 125 -28.70 -5.54 4.11
C SER A 125 -28.99 -5.57 5.60
N ASN A 126 -27.96 -5.56 6.46
CA ASN A 126 -28.15 -5.62 7.91
C ASN A 126 -28.36 -4.23 8.51
N TYR A 127 -29.63 -3.87 8.73
CA TYR A 127 -29.99 -2.62 9.37
C TYR A 127 -29.79 -2.71 10.89
N GLN A 128 -28.89 -1.88 11.41
CA GLN A 128 -28.68 -1.74 12.85
C GLN A 128 -28.98 -0.31 13.30
N TYR A 129 -29.66 -0.16 14.43
CA TYR A 129 -29.94 1.17 14.97
C TYR A 129 -28.64 1.88 15.37
N ASP A 130 -28.33 3.00 14.70
CA ASP A 130 -27.15 3.78 15.04
C ASP A 130 -27.50 5.05 15.81
N ARG A 131 -26.95 5.17 17.02
CA ARG A 131 -27.20 6.32 17.92
C ARG A 131 -26.75 7.67 17.36
N SER A 132 -25.73 7.70 16.49
CA SER A 132 -25.26 8.94 15.87
C SER A 132 -26.17 9.42 14.74
N PHE A 133 -26.97 8.54 14.15
CA PHE A 133 -27.95 8.86 13.10
C PHE A 133 -29.41 8.84 13.60
N ARG A 134 -29.66 8.26 14.79
CA ARG A 134 -31.00 8.12 15.40
C ARG A 134 -31.99 7.35 14.53
N ARG A 135 -31.49 6.42 13.72
CA ARG A 135 -32.28 5.55 12.84
C ARG A 135 -31.50 4.27 12.51
N PRO A 136 -32.18 3.20 12.04
CA PRO A 136 -31.52 2.04 11.47
C PRO A 136 -30.66 2.42 10.27
N MET A 137 -29.42 1.96 10.25
CA MET A 137 -28.44 2.23 9.20
C MET A 137 -27.71 0.92 8.82
N THR A 138 -27.34 0.80 7.55
CA THR A 138 -26.39 -0.22 7.07
C THR A 138 -24.98 0.38 6.98
N GLN A 139 -23.94 -0.46 6.82
CA GLN A 139 -22.58 0.06 6.64
C GLN A 139 -22.49 0.93 5.39
N LYS A 140 -23.13 0.51 4.31
CA LYS A 140 -23.22 1.27 3.05
C LYS A 140 -23.92 2.62 3.25
N ALA A 141 -25.08 2.65 3.90
CA ALA A 141 -25.81 3.89 4.17
C ALA A 141 -25.01 4.87 5.04
N ILE A 142 -24.24 4.37 6.02
CA ILE A 142 -23.34 5.20 6.83
C ILE A 142 -22.26 5.82 5.95
N VAL A 143 -21.64 5.05 5.05
CA VAL A 143 -20.60 5.56 4.15
C VAL A 143 -21.18 6.60 3.19
N ASP A 144 -22.32 6.32 2.58
CA ASP A 144 -22.98 7.25 1.64
C ASP A 144 -23.29 8.59 2.32
N GLU A 145 -23.79 8.57 3.56
CA GLU A 145 -24.09 9.81 4.31
C GLU A 145 -22.86 10.52 4.89
N LEU A 146 -21.71 9.84 4.97
CA LEU A 146 -20.44 10.50 5.30
C LEU A 146 -19.82 11.20 4.09
N LEU A 147 -20.20 10.78 2.88
CA LEU A 147 -19.65 11.28 1.61
C LEU A 147 -20.57 12.30 0.91
N SER A 148 -21.82 12.45 1.38
CA SER A 148 -22.78 13.49 0.95
C SER A 148 -22.39 14.88 1.43
#